data_AF-A0A5D9CGV7-F1
#
_entry.id   AF-A0A5D9CGV7-F1
#
_cell.length_a   1.000
_cell.length_b   1.000
_cell.length_c   1.000
_cell.angle_alpha   90.00
_cell.angle_beta   90.00
_cell.angle_gamma   90.00
#
_symmetry.space_group_name_H-M   'P 1'
#
loop_
_entity.id
_entity.type
_entity.pdbx_description
1 polymer ?
#
loop_
_entity_poly.entity_id
_entity_poly.type
_entity_poly.pdbx_seq_one_letter_code
_entity_poly.pdbx_strand_id
1 'polypeptide(L)'
;PSLWRLSLRQNSRIFQRVSPLTILNTLCEERGLTDVAFAVTREPAEREYCVQYRETDLAFVERLAAEEGLFYFHEFEDGDLGAHRLVFADDPQVLTGLGERPYHHRA
;
A
#
# COMPACT_ATOMS: atom_id res chain seq x y z
N PRO A 1 -5.78 10.56 7.00
CA PRO A 1 -6.48 9.54 6.18
C PRO A 1 -6.59 8.20 6.93
N SER A 2 -7.40 7.25 6.46
CA SER A 2 -7.70 5.99 7.15
C SER A 2 -6.46 5.13 7.44
N LEU A 3 -5.46 5.13 6.53
CA LEU A 3 -4.16 4.45 6.69
C LEU A 3 -3.41 4.85 7.98
N TRP A 4 -3.53 6.09 8.44
CA TRP A 4 -2.89 6.57 9.68
C TRP A 4 -3.22 5.72 10.90
N ARG A 5 -4.40 5.07 10.94
CA ARG A 5 -4.78 4.19 12.07
C ARG A 5 -3.82 3.03 12.30
N LEU A 6 -3.05 2.63 11.28
CA LEU A 6 -2.01 1.61 11.39
C LEU A 6 -0.80 2.07 12.22
N SER A 7 -0.62 3.37 12.46
CA SER A 7 0.45 3.90 13.32
C SER A 7 0.18 3.69 14.82
N LEU A 8 -1.08 3.46 15.20
CA LEU A 8 -1.54 3.40 16.59
C LEU A 8 -1.24 2.06 17.28
N ARG A 9 -0.66 1.10 16.56
CA ARG A 9 -0.32 -0.22 17.10
C ARG A 9 1.05 -0.65 16.62
N GLN A 10 1.77 -1.29 17.53
CA GLN A 10 3.06 -1.93 17.31
C GLN A 10 2.89 -3.44 17.55
N ASN A 11 3.47 -4.26 16.69
CA ASN A 11 3.37 -5.71 16.78
C ASN A 11 4.73 -6.41 16.61
N SER A 12 4.77 -7.70 16.92
CA SER A 12 5.84 -8.61 16.53
C SER A 12 5.22 -9.91 16.04
N ARG A 13 5.32 -10.19 14.74
CA ARG A 13 4.69 -11.37 14.12
C ARG A 13 5.42 -11.82 12.87
N ILE A 14 5.12 -13.04 12.46
CA ILE A 14 5.76 -13.73 11.33
C ILE A 14 4.70 -14.05 10.28
N PHE A 15 5.04 -13.79 9.03
CA PHE A 15 4.32 -14.26 7.83
C PHE A 15 5.24 -15.25 7.11
N GLN A 16 4.74 -16.44 6.79
CA GLN A 16 5.52 -17.48 6.11
C GLN A 16 4.79 -17.91 4.86
N ARG A 17 5.48 -17.99 3.73
CA ARG A 17 4.91 -18.42 2.45
C ARG A 17 3.69 -17.57 2.07
N VAL A 18 3.84 -16.25 2.16
CA VAL A 18 2.78 -15.28 1.86
C VAL A 18 3.31 -14.21 0.90
N SER A 19 2.48 -13.80 -0.07
CA SER A 19 2.83 -12.70 -0.96
C SER A 19 2.84 -11.36 -0.21
N PRO A 20 3.72 -10.41 -0.57
CA PRO A 20 3.72 -9.05 -0.02
C PRO A 20 2.36 -8.36 -0.11
N LEU A 21 1.65 -8.48 -1.24
CA LEU A 21 0.33 -7.87 -1.42
C LEU A 21 -0.71 -8.44 -0.46
N THR A 22 -0.66 -9.76 -0.23
CA THR A 22 -1.52 -10.42 0.76
C THR A 22 -1.22 -9.91 2.17
N ILE A 23 0.06 -9.77 2.55
CA ILE A 23 0.46 -9.21 3.85
C ILE A 23 -0.09 -7.78 4.03
N LEU A 24 0.06 -6.93 3.02
CA LEU A 24 -0.47 -5.56 3.01
C LEU A 24 -1.99 -5.54 3.18
N ASN A 25 -2.70 -6.40 2.44
CA ASN A 25 -4.15 -6.50 2.53
C ASN A 25 -4.60 -6.94 3.93
N THR A 26 -3.97 -7.98 4.49
CA THR A 26 -4.28 -8.47 5.84
C THR A 26 -4.09 -7.38 6.91
N LEU A 27 -3.00 -6.60 6.83
CA LEU A 27 -2.76 -5.47 7.75
C LEU A 27 -3.89 -4.43 7.67
N CYS A 28 -4.36 -4.14 6.46
CA CYS A 28 -5.42 -3.17 6.21
C CYS A 28 -6.78 -3.67 6.73
N GLU A 29 -7.15 -4.92 6.40
CA GLU A 29 -8.40 -5.56 6.82
C GLU A 29 -8.52 -5.63 8.36
N GLU A 30 -7.43 -5.97 9.05
CA GLU A 30 -7.36 -6.00 10.52
C GLU A 30 -7.66 -4.64 11.19
N ARG A 31 -7.62 -3.54 10.43
CA ARG A 31 -7.97 -2.18 10.90
C ARG A 31 -9.27 -1.65 10.35
N GLY A 32 -10.04 -2.48 9.66
CA GLY A 32 -11.29 -2.09 9.03
C GLY A 32 -11.08 -1.13 7.86
N LEU A 33 -9.92 -1.18 7.21
CA LEU A 33 -9.72 -0.53 5.91
C LEU A 33 -10.30 -1.47 4.85
N THR A 34 -11.53 -1.20 4.42
CA THR A 34 -12.27 -2.09 3.51
C THR A 34 -12.09 -1.74 2.04
N ASP A 35 -11.73 -0.50 1.72
CA ASP A 35 -11.56 -0.04 0.33
C ASP A 35 -10.07 0.13 0.03
N VAL A 36 -9.39 -1.00 -0.16
CA VAL A 36 -7.98 -1.09 -0.56
C VAL A 36 -7.90 -1.77 -1.92
N ALA A 37 -7.21 -1.13 -2.86
CA ALA A 37 -6.99 -1.64 -4.21
C ALA A 37 -5.50 -1.78 -4.52
N PHE A 38 -5.17 -2.77 -5.35
CA PHE A 38 -3.81 -3.05 -5.81
C PHE A 38 -3.78 -2.90 -7.34
N ALA A 39 -3.21 -1.79 -7.82
CA ALA A 39 -2.97 -1.51 -9.23
C ALA A 39 -1.51 -1.80 -9.57
N VAL A 40 -1.13 -3.07 -9.39
CA VAL A 40 0.25 -3.54 -9.58
C VAL A 40 0.35 -4.27 -10.91
N THR A 41 1.35 -3.93 -11.71
CA THR A 41 1.59 -4.52 -13.04
C THR A 41 2.41 -5.81 -12.96
N ARG A 42 3.24 -5.94 -11.94
CA ARG A 42 4.06 -7.12 -11.66
C ARG A 42 3.41 -7.96 -10.57
N GLU A 43 3.66 -9.27 -10.60
CA GLU A 43 3.27 -10.16 -9.51
C GLU A 43 4.46 -10.35 -8.56
N PRO A 44 4.40 -9.84 -7.31
CA PRO A 44 5.47 -10.01 -6.34
C PRO A 44 5.62 -11.48 -5.96
N ALA A 45 6.87 -11.94 -5.87
CA ALA A 45 7.15 -13.31 -5.46
C ALA A 45 6.66 -13.56 -4.02
N GLU A 46 6.17 -14.77 -3.78
CA GLU A 46 5.86 -15.21 -2.42
C GLU A 46 7.11 -15.18 -1.55
N ARG A 47 7.00 -14.59 -0.35
CA ARG A 47 8.09 -14.57 0.61
C ARG A 47 8.05 -15.83 1.45
N GLU A 48 9.13 -16.60 1.42
CA GLU A 48 9.30 -17.77 2.28
C GLU A 48 9.14 -17.39 3.76
N TYR A 49 9.72 -16.25 4.15
CA TYR A 49 9.69 -15.76 5.52
C TYR A 49 9.76 -14.22 5.59
N CYS A 50 8.81 -13.60 6.28
CA CYS A 50 8.75 -12.15 6.49
C CYS A 50 8.36 -11.83 7.93
N VAL A 51 9.08 -10.91 8.57
CA VAL A 51 8.87 -10.56 9.98
C VAL A 51 8.51 -9.09 10.10
N GLN A 52 7.47 -8.82 10.88
CA GLN A 52 7.23 -7.53 11.49
C GLN A 52 7.85 -7.57 12.88
N TYR A 53 8.92 -6.80 13.15
CA TYR A 53 9.64 -6.89 14.43
C TYR A 53 9.65 -5.56 15.15
N ARG A 54 8.86 -5.47 16.23
CA ARG A 54 8.76 -4.28 17.10
C ARG A 54 8.58 -2.99 16.31
N GLU A 55 7.78 -3.02 15.26
CA GLU A 55 7.46 -1.85 14.43
C GLU A 55 5.95 -1.65 14.35
N THR A 56 5.51 -0.43 14.03
CA THR A 56 4.09 -0.16 13.83
C THR A 56 3.59 -0.84 12.58
N ASP A 57 2.29 -1.11 12.48
CA ASP A 57 1.74 -1.69 11.26
C ASP A 57 1.92 -0.73 10.06
N LEU A 58 1.88 0.59 10.31
CA LEU A 58 2.17 1.59 9.29
C LEU A 58 3.63 1.51 8.81
N ALA A 59 4.59 1.49 9.74
CA ALA A 59 6.01 1.39 9.38
C ALA A 59 6.31 0.09 8.61
N PHE A 60 5.65 -1.00 8.99
CA PHE A 60 5.77 -2.28 8.30
C PHE A 60 5.18 -2.24 6.88
N VAL A 61 4.00 -1.64 6.71
CA VAL A 61 3.38 -1.41 5.39
C VAL A 61 4.30 -0.56 4.50
N GLU A 62 4.82 0.54 5.02
CA GLU A 62 5.70 1.45 4.27
C GLU A 62 7.00 0.77 3.86
N ARG A 63 7.63 0.02 4.77
CA ARG A 63 8.83 -0.76 4.48
C ARG A 63 8.56 -1.82 3.42
N LEU A 64 7.51 -2.63 3.58
CA LEU A 64 7.18 -3.70 2.64
C LEU A 64 6.80 -3.15 1.26
N ALA A 65 6.04 -2.06 1.21
CA ALA A 65 5.72 -1.38 -0.05
C ALA A 65 6.99 -0.87 -0.74
N ALA A 66 7.89 -0.21 -0.02
CA ALA A 66 9.14 0.28 -0.59
C ALA A 66 10.04 -0.84 -1.13
N GLU A 67 10.12 -1.97 -0.43
CA GLU A 67 10.88 -3.15 -0.89
C GLU A 67 10.36 -3.71 -2.22
N GLU A 68 9.05 -3.69 -2.44
CA GLU A 68 8.42 -4.13 -3.69
C GLU A 68 8.39 -3.05 -4.80
N GLY A 69 8.84 -1.82 -4.49
CA GLY A 69 8.75 -0.68 -5.40
C GLY A 69 7.32 -0.14 -5.56
N LEU A 70 6.48 -0.34 -4.54
CA LEU A 70 5.12 0.17 -4.48
C LEU A 70 5.08 1.57 -3.87
N PHE A 71 4.28 2.44 -4.45
CA PHE A 71 3.80 3.66 -3.81
C PHE A 71 2.30 3.54 -3.56
N TYR A 72 1.76 4.43 -2.73
CA TYR A 72 0.32 4.47 -2.48
C TYR A 72 -0.22 5.90 -2.55
N PHE A 73 -1.50 6.01 -2.87
CA PHE A 73 -2.23 7.27 -2.88
C PHE A 73 -3.67 7.06 -2.41
N HIS A 74 -4.33 8.17 -2.13
CA HIS A 74 -5.71 8.18 -1.67
C HIS A 74 -6.62 8.74 -2.76
N GLU A 75 -7.63 7.99 -3.14
CA GLU A 75 -8.71 8.46 -3.99
C GLU A 75 -9.90 8.84 -3.10
N PHE A 76 -10.50 9.99 -3.40
CA PHE A 76 -11.70 10.49 -2.74
C PHE A 76 -12.75 10.73 -3.82
N GLU A 77 -13.93 10.14 -3.65
CA GLU A 77 -15.07 10.45 -4.51
C GLU A 77 -15.78 11.71 -3.99
N ASP A 78 -16.06 12.65 -4.90
CA ASP A 78 -16.87 13.84 -4.61
C ASP A 78 -18.35 13.43 -4.48
N GLY A 79 -18.78 13.15 -3.26
CA GLY A 79 -20.18 12.83 -2.93
C GLY A 79 -20.47 12.96 -1.42
N ASP A 80 -21.75 12.99 -1.04
CA ASP A 80 -22.21 13.29 0.33
C ASP A 80 -21.67 12.35 1.42
N LEU A 81 -21.26 11.12 1.05
CA LEU A 81 -20.65 10.13 1.94
C LEU A 81 -19.14 9.92 1.72
N GLY A 82 -18.53 10.65 0.76
CA GLY A 82 -17.10 10.68 0.46
C GLY A 82 -16.40 9.32 0.58
N ALA A 83 -16.51 8.47 -0.45
CA ALA A 83 -15.80 7.19 -0.45
C ALA A 83 -14.29 7.44 -0.44
N HIS A 84 -13.59 6.78 0.49
CA HIS A 84 -12.13 6.84 0.61
C HIS A 84 -11.52 5.50 0.21
N ARG A 85 -10.74 5.50 -0.86
CA ARG A 85 -10.00 4.33 -1.33
C ARG A 85 -8.49 4.54 -1.16
N LEU A 86 -7.81 3.50 -0.68
CA LEU A 86 -6.36 3.43 -0.65
C LEU A 86 -5.89 2.56 -1.82
N VAL A 87 -5.05 3.11 -2.70
CA VAL A 87 -4.54 2.39 -3.86
C VAL A 87 -3.03 2.21 -3.72
N PHE A 88 -2.55 0.96 -3.80
CA PHE A 88 -1.12 0.63 -3.98
C PHE A 88 -0.83 0.40 -5.45
N ALA A 89 0.24 0.98 -5.97
CA ALA A 89 0.62 0.89 -7.38
C ALA A 89 2.14 0.83 -7.56
N ASP A 90 2.61 0.22 -8.67
CA ASP A 90 4.02 0.21 -9.07
C ASP A 90 4.31 1.01 -10.36
N ASP A 91 3.28 1.40 -11.10
CA ASP A 91 3.41 2.21 -12.31
C ASP A 91 2.74 3.58 -12.12
N PRO A 92 3.43 4.70 -12.37
CA PRO A 92 2.84 6.02 -12.27
C PRO A 92 1.63 6.20 -13.20
N GLN A 93 1.52 5.49 -14.33
CA GLN A 93 0.40 5.57 -15.30
C GLN A 93 -0.98 5.40 -14.65
N VAL A 94 -1.05 4.73 -13.50
CA VAL A 94 -2.28 4.59 -12.69
C VAL A 94 -2.80 5.95 -12.20
N LEU A 95 -1.94 6.95 -12.05
CA LEU A 95 -2.30 8.29 -11.56
C LEU A 95 -2.98 9.15 -12.66
N THR A 96 -4.22 8.81 -13.02
CA THR A 96 -4.98 9.47 -14.09
C THR A 96 -5.18 10.98 -13.89
N GLY A 97 -5.26 11.45 -12.65
CA GLY A 97 -5.46 12.87 -12.30
C GLY A 97 -4.23 13.78 -12.44
N LEU A 98 -3.05 13.22 -12.72
CA LEU A 98 -1.78 13.98 -12.73
C LEU A 98 -1.47 14.69 -14.07
N GLY A 99 -2.34 14.58 -15.07
CA GLY A 99 -2.19 15.26 -16.37
C GLY A 99 -1.06 14.71 -17.24
N GLU A 100 -0.63 15.51 -18.24
CA GLU A 100 0.49 15.14 -19.12
C GLU A 100 1.81 15.09 -18.35
N ARG A 101 2.63 14.06 -18.65
CA ARG A 101 3.91 13.82 -17.99
C ARG A 101 5.05 13.93 -18.99
N PRO A 102 5.46 15.15 -19.37
CA PRO A 102 6.56 15.35 -20.29
C PRO A 102 7.87 14.85 -19.64
N TYR A 103 8.50 13.87 -20.28
CA TYR A 103 9.83 13.44 -19.90
C TYR A 103 10.87 14.48 -20.35
N HIS A 104 11.40 15.25 -19.40
CA HIS A 104 12.48 16.18 -19.65
C HIS A 104 13.83 15.45 -19.56
N HIS A 105 14.34 15.00 -20.71
CA HIS A 105 15.59 14.24 -20.83
C HIS A 105 16.88 15.07 -20.62
N ARG A 106 16.78 16.35 -20.27
CA ARG A 106 17.93 17.25 -20.11
C ARG A 106 18.02 17.70 -18.65
N ALA A 107 19.11 17.30 -18.01
CA ALA A 107 19.65 17.91 -16.79
C ALA A 107 20.63 19.01 -17.15
#